data_AF-A0A7C7WDA1-F1
#
_entry.id   AF-A0A7C7WDA1-F1
#
_cell.length_a   1.000
_cell.length_b   1.000
_cell.length_c   1.000
_cell.angle_alpha   90.00
_cell.angle_beta   90.00
_cell.angle_gamma   90.00
#
_symmetry.space_group_name_H-M   'P 1'
#
loop_
_entity.id
_entity.type
_entity.pdbx_description
1 polymer ?
#
loop_
_entity_poly.entity_id
_entity_poly.type
_entity_poly.pdbx_seq_one_letter_code
_entity_poly.pdbx_strand_id
1 'polypeptide(L)'
;MRRIWMLLFVLPLVWAGPVDPAFATAQPTTDDSAESPGDTVAGLEDEGEDLWNFDDEEEDVETWGALLRDQASDLALFTGFAALTMVSFFRKSAWLKYVTFVAAIGYMGFAKSQLISVVNIYGVMTGNMPVFRYSLAWYLFAGFTVVSTVLWGRLYCGRVCAYGALTQLLDRFVPARLRVDVPAWLEQRAAWIKYGLLATTLLYFLVTANITAYRYVEPFWLFTRRGSTGMWIGLAVLLVATVFVRNLYCRFLCPVGAALGLLSKPTVFKIKRWSECNTCKLCEKTCEWGAIRGPQIVMTECVRCDDCERLYHDTSRCPHWLILARAKLHGKLSAVKAAVTG
;
A
#
# COMPACT_ATOMS: atom_id res chain seq x y z
N MET A 1 35.73 -16.85 1.75
CA MET A 1 34.53 -17.14 0.93
C MET A 1 34.15 -15.92 0.08
N ARG A 2 35.03 -15.50 -0.84
CA ARG A 2 35.01 -14.15 -1.44
C ARG A 2 35.15 -14.18 -2.97
N ARG A 3 34.81 -15.31 -3.62
CA ARG A 3 35.06 -15.58 -5.05
C ARG A 3 33.87 -16.11 -5.86
N ILE A 4 32.65 -16.09 -5.32
CA ILE A 4 31.45 -16.59 -6.05
C ILE A 4 30.59 -15.45 -6.65
N TRP A 5 30.95 -14.19 -6.38
CA TRP A 5 30.13 -13.01 -6.72
C TRP A 5 30.36 -12.41 -8.12
N MET A 6 31.08 -13.08 -9.02
CA MET A 6 31.63 -12.42 -10.21
C MET A 6 31.28 -13.08 -11.56
N LEU A 7 30.33 -14.03 -11.60
CA LEU A 7 30.03 -14.81 -12.82
C LEU A 7 28.55 -14.80 -13.26
N LEU A 8 27.71 -13.88 -12.78
CA LEU A 8 26.29 -13.79 -13.23
C LEU A 8 25.90 -12.44 -13.85
N PHE A 9 26.88 -11.58 -14.13
CA PHE A 9 26.72 -10.42 -14.98
C PHE A 9 27.56 -10.65 -16.23
N VAL A 10 26.98 -10.38 -17.40
CA VAL A 10 27.53 -10.53 -18.77
C VAL A 10 27.12 -11.85 -19.46
N LEU A 11 25.91 -11.91 -20.04
CA LEU A 11 25.73 -11.71 -21.49
C LEU A 11 24.24 -11.53 -21.86
N PRO A 12 23.90 -10.62 -22.80
CA PRO A 12 22.53 -10.26 -23.14
C PRO A 12 22.02 -10.91 -24.45
N LEU A 13 20.72 -10.71 -24.71
CA LEU A 13 20.11 -10.60 -26.06
C LEU A 13 20.35 -11.75 -27.06
N VAL A 14 19.39 -12.66 -27.22
CA VAL A 14 18.77 -13.05 -28.50
C VAL A 14 17.51 -13.86 -28.19
N TRP A 15 16.33 -13.27 -28.35
CA TRP A 15 15.13 -13.93 -28.91
C TRP A 15 14.03 -12.88 -29.07
N ALA A 16 14.05 -12.19 -30.20
CA ALA A 16 12.89 -11.50 -30.75
C ALA A 16 12.15 -12.53 -31.61
N GLY A 17 11.06 -13.09 -31.08
CA GLY A 17 10.07 -13.79 -31.90
C GLY A 17 9.02 -12.78 -32.38
N PRO A 18 8.50 -12.91 -33.61
CA PRO A 18 7.50 -12.00 -34.15
C PRO A 18 6.18 -12.16 -33.37
N VAL A 19 5.56 -11.03 -33.06
CA VAL A 19 4.24 -10.95 -32.43
C VAL A 19 3.25 -10.66 -33.56
N ASP A 20 2.41 -11.62 -33.90
CA ASP A 20 1.35 -11.48 -34.90
C ASP A 20 0.32 -10.42 -34.44
N PRO A 21 -0.03 -9.41 -35.27
CA PRO A 21 -1.13 -8.51 -34.99
C PRO A 21 -2.35 -8.95 -35.82
N ALA A 22 -3.06 -9.98 -35.37
CA ALA A 22 -4.32 -10.38 -36.00
C ALA A 22 -5.50 -9.87 -35.18
N PHE A 23 -5.79 -8.57 -35.23
CA PHE A 23 -7.12 -8.00 -34.98
C PHE A 23 -7.17 -6.58 -35.55
N ALA A 24 -7.50 -6.50 -36.84
CA ALA A 24 -7.89 -5.26 -37.50
C ALA A 24 -9.17 -5.52 -38.32
N THR A 25 -10.20 -4.76 -37.96
CA THR A 25 -11.25 -4.22 -38.86
C THR A 25 -12.01 -5.22 -39.74
N ALA A 26 -13.16 -5.70 -39.24
CA ALA A 26 -14.26 -6.07 -40.11
C ALA A 26 -15.13 -4.81 -40.36
N GLN A 27 -14.90 -4.15 -41.50
CA GLN A 27 -15.90 -3.27 -42.11
C GLN A 27 -16.70 -4.11 -43.13
N PRO A 28 -18.04 -3.97 -43.20
CA PRO A 28 -18.81 -4.64 -44.23
C PRO A 28 -18.63 -3.94 -45.57
N THR A 29 -18.35 -4.74 -46.59
CA THR A 29 -18.23 -4.35 -48.00
C THR A 29 -19.61 -3.97 -48.56
N THR A 30 -19.69 -2.77 -49.12
CA THR A 30 -20.76 -2.34 -50.04
C THR A 30 -20.46 -2.93 -51.41
N ASP A 31 -21.25 -3.91 -51.85
CA ASP A 31 -21.32 -4.29 -53.26
C ASP A 31 -22.46 -3.51 -53.91
N ASP A 32 -22.07 -2.53 -54.73
CA ASP A 32 -22.92 -1.93 -55.75
C ASP A 32 -23.13 -2.95 -56.88
N SER A 33 -24.39 -3.31 -57.12
CA SER A 33 -24.82 -3.84 -58.41
C SER A 33 -26.25 -3.39 -58.65
N ALA A 34 -26.35 -2.42 -59.55
CA ALA A 34 -27.59 -1.91 -60.11
C ALA A 34 -28.30 -2.98 -60.92
N GLU A 35 -29.61 -3.13 -60.71
CA GLU A 35 -30.58 -3.48 -61.75
C GLU A 35 -31.97 -3.02 -61.27
N SER A 36 -32.65 -2.20 -62.08
CA SER A 36 -34.07 -1.84 -61.95
C SER A 36 -34.82 -2.60 -63.05
N PRO A 37 -36.04 -3.14 -62.80
CA PRO A 37 -37.21 -2.38 -63.25
C PRO A 37 -38.51 -2.62 -62.44
N GLY A 38 -39.38 -1.60 -62.48
CA GLY A 38 -40.79 -1.81 -62.84
C GLY A 38 -41.82 -1.95 -61.72
N ASP A 39 -42.57 -0.87 -61.51
CA ASP A 39 -44.01 -0.79 -61.27
C ASP A 39 -44.74 -1.98 -60.64
N THR A 40 -45.32 -1.78 -59.45
CA THR A 40 -46.78 -1.82 -59.27
C THR A 40 -47.17 -1.23 -57.92
N VAL A 41 -48.01 -0.19 -57.97
CA VAL A 41 -48.75 0.34 -56.83
C VAL A 41 -50.02 -0.50 -56.71
N ALA A 42 -50.24 -1.13 -55.56
CA ALA A 42 -51.55 -1.62 -55.16
C ALA A 42 -51.68 -1.53 -53.63
N GLY A 43 -52.71 -0.81 -53.20
CA GLY A 43 -52.92 -0.25 -51.88
C GLY A 43 -52.83 -1.19 -50.70
N LEU A 44 -52.41 -0.63 -49.57
CA LEU A 44 -53.10 -0.79 -48.30
C LEU A 44 -53.11 0.59 -47.62
N GLU A 45 -54.32 1.00 -47.30
CA GLU A 45 -54.67 2.23 -46.59
C GLU A 45 -54.15 2.15 -45.14
N ASP A 46 -53.50 3.23 -44.72
CA ASP A 46 -53.73 3.90 -43.43
C ASP A 46 -53.78 3.02 -42.17
N GLU A 47 -52.62 2.54 -41.71
CA GLU A 47 -52.32 2.46 -40.28
C GLU A 47 -50.91 3.01 -40.08
N GLY A 48 -50.84 4.32 -39.80
CA GLY A 48 -49.62 4.95 -39.31
C GLY A 48 -49.28 4.41 -37.94
N GLU A 49 -48.66 3.24 -37.88
CA GLU A 49 -47.85 2.86 -36.73
C GLU A 49 -46.55 3.66 -36.83
N ASP A 50 -46.44 4.67 -35.97
CA ASP A 50 -45.20 5.35 -35.67
C ASP A 50 -44.17 4.31 -35.18
N LEU A 51 -43.47 3.66 -36.12
CA LEU A 51 -42.38 2.70 -35.93
C LEU A 51 -41.13 3.33 -35.28
N TRP A 52 -41.26 4.58 -34.83
CA TRP A 52 -40.27 5.39 -34.13
C TRP A 52 -40.79 5.93 -32.79
N ASN A 53 -41.85 5.33 -32.23
CA ASN A 53 -42.15 5.52 -30.82
C ASN A 53 -41.16 4.71 -29.97
N PHE A 54 -39.91 5.18 -29.91
CA PHE A 54 -39.10 4.88 -28.74
C PHE A 54 -39.90 5.46 -27.58
N ASP A 55 -40.41 4.60 -26.70
CA ASP A 55 -40.81 5.08 -25.38
C ASP A 55 -39.63 5.92 -24.91
N ASP A 56 -39.88 7.20 -24.61
CA ASP A 56 -38.94 8.00 -23.87
C ASP A 56 -38.73 7.24 -22.55
N GLU A 57 -37.78 6.30 -22.53
CA GLU A 57 -37.21 5.75 -21.33
C GLU A 57 -36.71 6.98 -20.61
N GLU A 58 -37.54 7.49 -19.69
CA GLU A 58 -37.24 8.61 -18.82
C GLU A 58 -35.78 8.41 -18.42
N GLU A 59 -34.89 9.28 -18.88
CA GLU A 59 -33.51 9.31 -18.42
C GLU A 59 -33.63 9.61 -16.93
N ASP A 60 -33.75 8.53 -16.13
CA ASP A 60 -33.84 8.55 -14.69
C ASP A 60 -32.59 9.29 -14.24
N VAL A 61 -32.75 10.59 -13.99
CA VAL A 61 -31.68 11.48 -13.56
C VAL A 61 -31.03 10.81 -12.37
N GLU A 62 -29.82 10.25 -12.59
CA GLU A 62 -29.11 9.39 -11.64
C GLU A 62 -29.07 10.09 -10.27
N THR A 63 -30.04 9.75 -9.42
CA THR A 63 -30.22 10.46 -8.17
C THR A 63 -29.12 9.98 -7.23
N TRP A 64 -28.51 10.88 -6.46
CA TRP A 64 -27.44 10.55 -5.50
C TRP A 64 -27.80 9.36 -4.58
N GLY A 65 -29.09 9.14 -4.31
CA GLY A 65 -29.59 7.99 -3.56
C GLY A 65 -29.40 6.64 -4.24
N ALA A 66 -29.52 6.55 -5.57
CA ALA A 66 -29.28 5.33 -6.34
C ALA A 66 -27.77 5.01 -6.39
N LEU A 67 -26.94 6.03 -6.67
CA LEU A 67 -25.48 5.92 -6.68
C LEU A 67 -24.93 5.49 -5.31
N LEU A 68 -25.41 6.10 -4.23
CA LEU A 68 -24.99 5.71 -2.88
C LEU A 68 -25.46 4.32 -2.49
N ARG A 69 -26.62 3.86 -2.99
CA ARG A 69 -27.14 2.53 -2.67
C ARG A 69 -26.29 1.42 -3.31
N ASP A 70 -25.84 1.63 -4.55
CA ASP A 70 -24.92 0.71 -5.22
C ASP A 70 -23.55 0.64 -4.49
N GLN A 71 -23.03 1.80 -4.09
CA GLN A 71 -21.74 1.89 -3.37
C GLN A 71 -21.83 1.67 -1.86
N ALA A 72 -23.04 1.48 -1.31
CA ALA A 72 -23.26 1.45 0.14
C ALA A 72 -22.50 0.31 0.81
N SER A 73 -22.47 -0.86 0.18
CA SER A 73 -21.80 -2.05 0.70
C SER A 73 -20.28 -1.83 0.81
N ASP A 74 -19.68 -1.26 -0.24
CA ASP A 74 -18.27 -0.94 -0.29
C ASP A 74 -17.87 0.12 0.71
N LEU A 75 -18.69 1.17 0.83
CA LEU A 75 -18.51 2.23 1.79
C LEU A 75 -18.63 1.73 3.23
N ALA A 76 -19.63 0.88 3.51
CA ALA A 76 -19.85 0.28 4.82
C ALA A 76 -18.70 -0.67 5.21
N LEU A 77 -18.23 -1.51 4.28
CA LEU A 77 -17.10 -2.41 4.54
C LEU A 77 -15.81 -1.63 4.78
N PHE A 78 -15.54 -0.60 3.97
CA PHE A 78 -14.34 0.21 4.14
C PHE A 78 -14.38 0.98 5.46
N THR A 79 -15.51 1.61 5.80
CA THR A 79 -15.66 2.34 7.07
C THR A 79 -15.52 1.40 8.27
N GLY A 80 -16.09 0.20 8.22
CA GLY A 80 -15.90 -0.84 9.23
C GLY A 80 -14.44 -1.26 9.38
N PHE A 81 -13.73 -1.46 8.27
CA PHE A 81 -12.31 -1.80 8.27
C PHE A 81 -11.42 -0.63 8.78
N ALA A 82 -11.73 0.61 8.41
CA ALA A 82 -11.04 1.80 8.89
C ALA A 82 -11.28 2.00 10.40
N ALA A 83 -12.49 1.76 10.89
CA ALA A 83 -12.82 1.78 12.31
C ALA A 83 -12.04 0.69 13.07
N LEU A 84 -12.01 -0.55 12.57
CA LEU A 84 -11.20 -1.63 13.14
C LEU A 84 -9.72 -1.24 13.21
N THR A 85 -9.20 -0.64 12.14
CA THR A 85 -7.81 -0.15 12.08
C THR A 85 -7.55 0.90 13.17
N MET A 86 -8.44 1.87 13.33
CA MET A 86 -8.30 2.92 14.34
C MET A 86 -8.41 2.37 15.77
N VAL A 87 -9.39 1.51 16.04
CA VAL A 87 -9.51 0.84 17.34
C VAL A 87 -8.25 0.03 17.65
N SER A 88 -7.73 -0.70 16.66
CA SER A 88 -6.52 -1.50 16.79
C SER A 88 -5.26 -0.66 17.04
N PHE A 89 -5.17 0.52 16.41
CA PHE A 89 -4.10 1.49 16.62
C PHE A 89 -4.16 2.14 18.01
N PHE A 90 -5.32 2.65 18.43
CA PHE A 90 -5.45 3.36 19.70
C PHE A 90 -5.41 2.43 20.92
N ARG A 91 -5.99 1.22 20.83
CA ARG A 91 -5.91 0.25 21.92
C ARG A 91 -4.52 -0.38 22.06
N LYS A 92 -3.66 -0.25 21.04
CA LYS A 92 -2.29 -0.79 21.01
C LYS A 92 -2.23 -2.26 21.47
N SER A 93 -3.25 -3.06 21.14
CA SER A 93 -3.33 -4.46 21.55
C SER A 93 -2.69 -5.36 20.48
N ALA A 94 -1.88 -6.32 20.91
CA ALA A 94 -1.23 -7.28 20.01
C ALA A 94 -2.27 -8.15 19.28
N TRP A 95 -3.33 -8.59 19.98
CA TRP A 95 -4.41 -9.37 19.37
C TRP A 95 -5.10 -8.59 18.26
N LEU A 96 -5.54 -7.35 18.54
CA LEU A 96 -6.20 -6.51 17.55
C LEU A 96 -5.27 -6.20 16.38
N LYS A 97 -3.94 -6.10 16.60
CA LYS A 97 -2.96 -5.94 15.52
C LYS A 97 -3.00 -7.10 14.54
N TYR A 98 -2.96 -8.34 15.02
CA TYR A 98 -3.01 -9.50 14.14
C TYR A 98 -4.37 -9.66 13.46
N VAL A 99 -5.48 -9.38 14.16
CA VAL A 99 -6.82 -9.35 13.55
C VAL A 99 -6.87 -8.33 12.41
N THR A 100 -6.34 -7.11 12.61
CA THR A 100 -6.25 -6.12 11.52
C THR A 100 -5.39 -6.57 10.36
N PHE A 101 -4.31 -7.34 10.59
CA PHE A 101 -3.46 -7.83 9.51
C PHE A 101 -4.16 -8.86 8.65
N VAL A 102 -4.85 -9.81 9.27
CA VAL A 102 -5.65 -10.81 8.56
C VAL A 102 -6.77 -10.11 7.76
N ALA A 103 -7.45 -9.14 8.38
CA ALA A 103 -8.46 -8.33 7.70
C ALA A 103 -7.85 -7.53 6.53
N ALA A 104 -6.70 -6.89 6.69
CA ALA A 104 -6.04 -6.13 5.63
C ALA A 104 -5.64 -7.02 4.44
N ILE A 105 -5.10 -8.22 4.72
CA ILE A 105 -4.72 -9.19 3.68
C ILE A 105 -5.96 -9.72 2.95
N GLY A 106 -6.99 -10.13 3.68
CA GLY A 106 -8.22 -10.69 3.10
C GLY A 106 -9.06 -9.66 2.36
N TYR A 107 -9.37 -8.53 3.00
CA TYR A 107 -10.24 -7.50 2.46
C TYR A 107 -9.51 -6.57 1.47
N MET A 108 -8.50 -5.82 1.92
CA MET A 108 -7.81 -4.86 1.04
C MET A 108 -6.93 -5.54 -0.01
N GLY A 109 -6.32 -6.67 0.35
CA GLY A 109 -5.57 -7.51 -0.57
C GLY A 109 -6.48 -8.27 -1.51
N PHE A 110 -7.02 -9.41 -1.09
CA PHE A 110 -7.70 -10.34 -2.00
C PHE A 110 -9.09 -9.88 -2.47
N ALA A 111 -9.93 -9.31 -1.60
CA ALA A 111 -11.30 -8.96 -1.97
C ALA A 111 -11.38 -7.69 -2.83
N LYS A 112 -10.72 -6.61 -2.40
CA LYS A 112 -10.71 -5.33 -3.13
C LYS A 112 -9.55 -5.17 -4.10
N SER A 113 -8.37 -5.73 -3.78
CA SER A 113 -7.14 -5.51 -4.56
C SER A 113 -6.81 -4.04 -4.82
N GLN A 114 -7.29 -3.14 -3.97
CA GLN A 114 -7.07 -1.70 -4.06
C GLN A 114 -6.04 -1.27 -3.02
N LEU A 115 -4.80 -1.13 -3.46
CA LEU A 115 -3.70 -0.60 -2.65
C LEU A 115 -3.33 0.79 -3.17
N ILE A 116 -2.78 1.64 -2.29
CA ILE A 116 -2.17 2.89 -2.76
C ILE A 116 -0.94 2.51 -3.55
N SER A 117 -0.94 2.82 -4.85
CA SER A 117 0.15 2.58 -5.80
C SER A 117 0.76 3.89 -6.28
N VAL A 118 1.90 3.82 -6.96
CA VAL A 118 2.49 4.98 -7.66
C VAL A 118 1.51 5.59 -8.67
N VAL A 119 0.64 4.79 -9.27
CA VAL A 119 -0.39 5.27 -10.22
C VAL A 119 -1.35 6.24 -9.56
N ASN A 120 -1.73 6.00 -8.29
CA ASN A 120 -2.62 6.90 -7.56
C ASN A 120 -1.93 8.25 -7.26
N ILE A 121 -0.63 8.23 -6.96
CA ILE A 121 0.17 9.45 -6.75
C ILE A 121 0.23 10.25 -8.06
N TYR A 122 0.40 9.55 -9.18
CA TYR A 122 0.39 10.16 -10.50
C TYR A 122 -0.97 10.77 -10.88
N GLY A 123 -2.07 10.03 -10.69
CA GLY A 123 -3.42 10.54 -11.00
C GLY A 123 -3.74 11.84 -10.27
N VAL A 124 -3.25 11.97 -9.03
CA VAL A 124 -3.32 13.24 -8.27
C VAL A 124 -2.50 14.34 -8.94
N MET A 125 -1.29 14.02 -9.41
CA MET A 125 -0.34 14.98 -9.97
C MET A 125 -0.78 15.56 -11.32
N THR A 126 -1.44 14.76 -12.16
CA THR A 126 -1.92 15.19 -13.49
C THR A 126 -3.40 15.56 -13.52
N GLY A 127 -4.09 15.49 -12.39
CA GLY A 127 -5.52 15.75 -12.31
C GLY A 127 -6.39 14.68 -12.99
N ASN A 128 -5.79 13.58 -13.47
CA ASN A 128 -6.51 12.41 -13.99
C ASN A 128 -6.96 11.54 -12.81
N MET A 129 -7.94 12.06 -12.08
CA MET A 129 -8.55 11.39 -10.94
C MET A 129 -9.85 10.71 -11.37
N PRO A 130 -10.18 9.55 -10.80
CA PRO A 130 -11.44 8.87 -11.11
C PRO A 130 -12.63 9.78 -10.79
N VAL A 131 -13.71 9.67 -11.57
CA VAL A 131 -14.89 10.54 -11.40
C VAL A 131 -15.43 10.41 -9.97
N PHE A 132 -15.50 11.53 -9.25
CA PHE A 132 -15.84 11.57 -7.82
C PHE A 132 -17.13 10.83 -7.47
N ARG A 133 -18.16 10.98 -8.31
CA ARG A 133 -19.49 10.38 -8.10
C ARG A 133 -19.48 8.86 -8.07
N TYR A 134 -18.58 8.22 -8.82
CA TYR A 134 -18.52 6.76 -8.96
C TYR A 134 -17.36 6.13 -8.19
N SER A 135 -16.58 6.90 -7.42
CA SER A 135 -15.37 6.38 -6.75
C SER A 135 -15.26 6.81 -5.29
N LEU A 136 -16.40 7.00 -4.62
CA LEU A 136 -16.46 7.56 -3.28
C LEU A 136 -15.65 6.75 -2.25
N ALA A 137 -15.67 5.41 -2.36
CA ALA A 137 -14.88 4.53 -1.50
C ALA A 137 -13.36 4.74 -1.68
N TRP A 138 -12.88 4.97 -2.91
CA TRP A 138 -11.47 5.25 -3.17
C TRP A 138 -11.06 6.60 -2.58
N TYR A 139 -11.89 7.64 -2.73
CA TYR A 139 -11.63 8.96 -2.14
C TYR A 139 -11.60 8.90 -0.61
N LEU A 140 -12.53 8.15 0.00
CA LEU A 140 -12.54 7.94 1.44
C LEU A 140 -11.25 7.22 1.89
N PHE A 141 -10.81 6.21 1.15
CA PHE A 141 -9.57 5.49 1.42
C PHE A 141 -8.31 6.34 1.25
N ALA A 142 -8.22 7.12 0.17
CA ALA A 142 -7.13 8.05 -0.08
C ALA A 142 -7.08 9.14 0.99
N GLY A 143 -8.24 9.75 1.31
CA GLY A 143 -8.38 10.75 2.37
C GLY A 143 -7.98 10.20 3.73
N PHE A 144 -8.49 9.02 4.11
CA PHE A 144 -8.09 8.32 5.33
C PHE A 144 -6.57 8.09 5.39
N THR A 145 -5.97 7.66 4.26
CA THR A 145 -4.53 7.41 4.18
C THR A 145 -3.71 8.69 4.36
N VAL A 146 -4.07 9.77 3.67
CA VAL A 146 -3.36 11.07 3.76
C VAL A 146 -3.53 11.67 5.15
N VAL A 147 -4.76 11.77 5.66
CA VAL A 147 -5.05 12.34 6.98
C VAL A 147 -4.35 11.56 8.08
N SER A 148 -4.45 10.23 8.08
CA SER A 148 -3.75 9.41 9.08
C SER A 148 -2.22 9.53 8.96
N THR A 149 -1.70 9.68 7.74
CA THR A 149 -0.26 9.88 7.48
C THR A 149 0.25 11.20 8.02
N VAL A 150 -0.51 12.28 7.88
CA VAL A 150 -0.13 13.60 8.41
C VAL A 150 -0.29 13.64 9.94
N LEU A 151 -1.34 13.04 10.49
CA LEU A 151 -1.59 13.10 11.93
C LEU A 151 -0.62 12.21 12.71
N TRP A 152 -0.49 10.94 12.33
CA TRP A 152 0.31 9.97 13.08
C TRP A 152 1.57 9.51 12.34
N GLY A 153 1.79 9.88 11.08
CA GLY A 153 2.85 9.25 10.27
C GLY A 153 2.30 8.02 9.57
N ARG A 154 3.16 7.15 9.01
CA ARG A 154 2.77 6.09 8.04
C ARG A 154 1.94 4.92 8.59
N LEU A 155 0.80 5.19 9.23
CA LEU A 155 -0.16 4.23 9.75
C LEU A 155 -0.67 3.30 8.65
N TYR A 156 -0.83 3.81 7.43
CA TYR A 156 -1.21 3.03 6.26
C TYR A 156 -0.28 1.82 6.06
N CYS A 157 1.02 2.05 6.00
CA CYS A 157 2.02 0.97 5.84
C CYS A 157 2.03 0.02 7.05
N GLY A 158 1.75 0.53 8.25
CA GLY A 158 1.76 -0.23 9.49
C GLY A 158 0.57 -1.17 9.67
N ARG A 159 -0.66 -0.72 9.35
CA ARG A 159 -1.90 -1.43 9.71
C ARG A 159 -2.87 -1.72 8.55
N VAL A 160 -2.77 -0.97 7.44
CA VAL A 160 -3.78 -0.98 6.36
C VAL A 160 -3.28 -1.68 5.10
N CYS A 161 -2.03 -1.45 4.75
CA CYS A 161 -1.41 -2.02 3.55
C CYS A 161 -1.35 -3.54 3.67
N ALA A 162 -2.04 -4.26 2.77
CA ALA A 162 -2.08 -5.73 2.77
C ALA A 162 -0.68 -6.35 2.66
N TYR A 163 0.19 -5.77 1.82
CA TYR A 163 1.56 -6.26 1.66
C TYR A 163 2.41 -6.02 2.92
N GLY A 164 2.31 -4.86 3.55
CA GLY A 164 2.99 -4.57 4.82
C GLY A 164 2.47 -5.42 5.99
N ALA A 165 1.16 -5.72 6.00
CA ALA A 165 0.56 -6.64 6.94
C ALA A 165 1.07 -8.07 6.73
N LEU A 166 1.18 -8.52 5.47
CA LEU A 166 1.73 -9.82 5.11
C LEU A 166 3.16 -9.99 5.63
N THR A 167 4.06 -9.03 5.38
CA THR A 167 5.46 -9.16 5.80
C THR A 167 5.64 -9.09 7.32
N GLN A 168 4.84 -8.28 8.02
CA GLN A 168 4.83 -8.25 9.49
C GLN A 168 4.24 -9.53 10.08
N LEU A 169 3.19 -10.09 9.46
CA LEU A 169 2.61 -11.36 9.90
C LEU A 169 3.61 -12.51 9.68
N LEU A 170 4.34 -12.51 8.56
CA LEU A 170 5.43 -13.45 8.32
C LEU A 170 6.52 -13.40 9.40
N ASP A 171 6.83 -12.22 9.97
CA ASP A 171 7.82 -12.11 11.05
C ASP A 171 7.43 -12.89 12.31
N ARG A 172 6.14 -13.07 12.57
CA ARG A 172 5.66 -13.88 13.70
C ARG A 172 5.93 -15.37 13.54
N PHE A 173 5.93 -15.86 12.30
CA PHE A 173 6.10 -17.27 11.96
C PHE A 173 7.55 -17.65 11.66
N VAL A 174 8.37 -16.70 11.19
CA VAL A 174 9.78 -16.95 10.88
C VAL A 174 10.61 -16.96 12.18
N PRO A 175 11.38 -18.01 12.46
CA PRO A 175 12.18 -18.09 13.67
C PRO A 175 13.34 -17.08 13.66
N ALA A 176 13.61 -16.46 14.81
CA ALA A 176 14.63 -15.41 14.96
C ALA A 176 16.04 -15.84 14.51
N ARG A 177 16.37 -17.14 14.56
CA ARG A 177 17.67 -17.68 14.12
C ARG A 177 17.98 -17.51 12.64
N LEU A 178 16.95 -17.38 11.79
CA LEU A 178 17.13 -17.17 10.35
C LEU A 178 17.28 -15.67 10.00
N ARG A 179 17.02 -14.79 10.97
CA ARG A 179 17.07 -13.35 10.76
C ARG A 179 18.51 -12.85 10.76
N VAL A 180 18.81 -12.01 9.78
CA VAL A 180 20.08 -11.31 9.67
C VAL A 180 19.82 -9.83 9.94
N ASP A 181 20.40 -9.32 11.02
CA ASP A 181 20.34 -7.90 11.34
C ASP A 181 21.33 -7.14 10.44
N VAL A 182 20.80 -6.22 9.64
CA VAL A 182 21.58 -5.37 8.75
C VAL A 182 22.25 -4.27 9.57
N PRO A 183 23.57 -4.02 9.41
CA PRO A 183 24.24 -2.97 10.15
C PRO A 183 23.68 -1.58 9.76
N ALA A 184 23.56 -0.70 10.74
CA ALA A 184 22.87 0.59 10.60
C ALA A 184 23.38 1.47 9.43
N TRP A 185 24.68 1.43 9.12
CA TRP A 185 25.26 2.19 8.01
C TRP A 185 24.77 1.71 6.64
N LEU A 186 24.63 0.38 6.47
CA LEU A 186 24.17 -0.22 5.23
C LEU A 186 22.67 -0.01 5.08
N GLU A 187 21.92 -0.18 6.17
CA GLU A 187 20.50 0.14 6.20
C GLU A 187 20.24 1.58 5.76
N GLN A 188 20.99 2.55 6.29
CA GLN A 188 20.81 3.96 5.96
C GLN A 188 21.01 4.24 4.48
N ARG A 189 22.03 3.64 3.87
CA ARG A 189 22.32 3.78 2.43
C ARG A 189 21.28 3.04 1.59
N ALA A 190 20.92 1.82 1.97
CA ALA A 190 19.92 1.04 1.26
C ALA A 190 18.52 1.67 1.33
N ALA A 191 18.19 2.38 2.42
CA ALA A 191 16.93 3.12 2.53
C ALA A 191 16.79 4.25 1.49
N TRP A 192 17.90 4.73 0.90
CA TRP A 192 17.84 5.68 -0.21
C TRP A 192 17.37 5.06 -1.53
N ILE A 193 17.50 3.73 -1.68
CA ILE A 193 17.15 3.01 -2.91
C ILE A 193 15.66 3.21 -3.25
N LYS A 194 14.76 3.11 -2.29
CA LYS A 194 13.32 3.34 -2.51
C LYS A 194 13.00 4.77 -2.97
N TYR A 195 13.78 5.77 -2.56
CA TYR A 195 13.60 7.15 -3.03
C TYR A 195 14.15 7.32 -4.46
N GLY A 196 15.26 6.64 -4.78
CA GLY A 196 15.77 6.53 -6.15
C GLY A 196 14.77 5.83 -7.08
N LEU A 197 14.15 4.73 -6.63
CA LEU A 197 13.08 4.04 -7.36
C LEU A 197 11.85 4.93 -7.55
N LEU A 198 11.41 5.64 -6.51
CA LEU A 198 10.32 6.61 -6.64
C LEU A 198 10.65 7.69 -7.68
N ALA A 199 11.83 8.31 -7.60
CA ALA A 199 12.25 9.33 -8.56
C ALA A 199 12.34 8.79 -9.99
N THR A 200 12.91 7.59 -10.16
CA THR A 200 13.08 6.94 -11.47
C THR A 200 11.73 6.57 -12.08
N THR A 201 10.81 5.99 -11.28
CA THR A 201 9.47 5.62 -11.76
C THR A 201 8.64 6.84 -12.15
N LEU A 202 8.71 7.92 -11.36
CA LEU A 202 8.06 9.19 -11.71
C LEU A 202 8.65 9.79 -12.99
N LEU A 203 9.99 9.82 -13.13
CA LEU A 203 10.65 10.34 -14.32
C LEU A 203 10.33 9.52 -15.57
N TYR A 204 10.43 8.19 -15.50
CA TYR A 204 10.09 7.29 -16.60
C TYR A 204 8.66 7.53 -17.08
N PHE A 205 7.73 7.68 -16.13
CA PHE A 205 6.36 7.99 -16.45
C PHE A 205 6.22 9.35 -17.13
N LEU A 206 6.82 10.42 -16.58
CA LEU A 206 6.74 11.77 -17.16
C LEU A 206 7.26 11.83 -18.60
N VAL A 207 8.24 10.97 -18.95
CA VAL A 207 8.81 10.90 -20.30
C VAL A 207 7.96 10.05 -21.25
N THR A 208 7.42 8.92 -20.77
CA THR A 208 6.81 7.90 -21.66
C THR A 208 5.29 7.84 -21.60
N ALA A 209 4.67 8.46 -20.60
CA ALA A 209 3.26 8.30 -20.21
C ALA A 209 2.79 6.84 -20.05
N ASN A 210 3.72 5.89 -20.00
CA ASN A 210 3.43 4.46 -19.97
C ASN A 210 3.32 3.98 -18.53
N ILE A 211 2.11 3.56 -18.14
CA ILE A 211 1.87 3.02 -16.81
C ILE A 211 2.48 1.61 -16.65
N THR A 212 2.60 0.80 -17.70
CA THR A 212 2.91 -0.64 -17.61
C THR A 212 4.14 -1.01 -16.76
N ALA A 213 5.15 -0.12 -16.69
CA ALA A 213 6.35 -0.33 -15.89
C ALA A 213 6.08 -0.49 -14.37
N TYR A 214 4.99 0.08 -13.82
CA TYR A 214 4.68 -0.03 -12.38
C TYR A 214 4.49 -1.49 -11.94
N ARG A 215 4.00 -2.35 -12.84
CA ARG A 215 3.71 -3.77 -12.54
C ARG A 215 4.95 -4.55 -12.12
N TYR A 216 6.12 -4.13 -12.57
CA TYR A 216 7.40 -4.77 -12.24
C TYR A 216 8.00 -4.24 -10.94
N VAL A 217 7.73 -2.98 -10.60
CA VAL A 217 8.27 -2.34 -9.39
C VAL A 217 7.45 -2.73 -8.17
N GLU A 218 6.13 -2.83 -8.32
CA GLU A 218 5.21 -3.07 -7.20
C GLU A 218 4.65 -4.49 -7.23
N PRO A 219 4.96 -5.37 -6.25
CA PRO A 219 4.46 -6.74 -6.18
C PRO A 219 2.98 -6.82 -5.74
N PHE A 220 2.19 -5.77 -5.95
CA PHE A 220 0.78 -5.71 -5.55
C PHE A 220 -0.12 -6.58 -6.42
N TRP A 221 0.32 -6.85 -7.65
CA TRP A 221 -0.35 -7.77 -8.57
C TRP A 221 -0.49 -9.20 -8.00
N LEU A 222 0.29 -9.55 -6.96
CA LEU A 222 0.13 -10.75 -6.14
C LEU A 222 -1.34 -10.97 -5.72
N PHE A 223 -2.00 -9.93 -5.21
CA PHE A 223 -3.37 -10.05 -4.69
C PHE A 223 -4.40 -10.23 -5.80
N THR A 224 -4.18 -9.59 -6.95
CA THR A 224 -5.01 -9.80 -8.15
C THR A 224 -4.75 -11.14 -8.84
N ARG A 225 -3.65 -11.84 -8.47
CA ARG A 225 -3.16 -13.07 -9.12
C ARG A 225 -2.89 -12.91 -10.63
N ARG A 226 -2.61 -11.68 -11.09
CA ARG A 226 -2.39 -11.35 -12.51
C ARG A 226 -0.93 -10.99 -12.78
N GLY A 227 -0.06 -12.00 -12.91
CA GLY A 227 1.32 -11.77 -13.37
C GLY A 227 1.92 -12.96 -14.09
N SER A 228 2.99 -12.68 -14.83
CA SER A 228 3.70 -13.66 -15.64
C SER A 228 4.60 -14.54 -14.77
N THR A 229 5.06 -15.67 -15.33
CA THR A 229 5.97 -16.61 -14.66
C THR A 229 7.21 -15.92 -14.08
N GLY A 230 7.83 -15.00 -14.84
CA GLY A 230 8.99 -14.26 -14.38
C GLY A 230 8.68 -13.37 -13.17
N MET A 231 7.50 -12.74 -13.13
CA MET A 231 7.08 -11.91 -12.00
C MET A 231 6.86 -12.78 -10.75
N TRP A 232 6.27 -13.97 -10.88
CA TRP A 232 6.10 -14.92 -9.77
C TRP A 232 7.43 -15.40 -9.20
N ILE A 233 8.41 -15.69 -10.07
CA ILE A 233 9.77 -16.05 -9.64
C ILE A 233 10.39 -14.88 -8.86
N GLY A 234 10.31 -13.66 -9.38
CA GLY A 234 10.82 -12.46 -8.71
C GLY A 234 10.18 -12.23 -7.33
N LEU A 235 8.86 -12.40 -7.24
CA LEU A 235 8.13 -12.32 -5.98
C LEU A 235 8.58 -13.41 -4.99
N ALA A 236 8.75 -14.66 -5.45
CA ALA A 236 9.21 -15.76 -4.60
C ALA A 236 10.61 -15.48 -4.04
N VAL A 237 11.53 -15.02 -4.89
CA VAL A 237 12.88 -14.59 -4.46
C VAL A 237 12.80 -13.48 -3.41
N LEU A 238 11.93 -12.49 -3.62
CA LEU A 238 11.75 -11.39 -2.71
C LEU A 238 11.16 -11.83 -1.36
N LEU A 239 10.19 -12.74 -1.36
CA LEU A 239 9.59 -13.29 -0.14
C LEU A 239 10.61 -14.13 0.63
N VAL A 240 11.40 -14.96 -0.07
CA VAL A 240 12.52 -15.71 0.53
C VAL A 240 13.56 -14.75 1.13
N ALA A 241 13.92 -13.69 0.40
CA ALA A 241 14.84 -12.68 0.93
C ALA A 241 14.25 -11.96 2.17
N THR A 242 12.93 -11.81 2.23
CA THR A 242 12.22 -11.26 3.39
C THR A 242 12.26 -12.18 4.62
N VAL A 243 12.53 -13.48 4.46
CA VAL A 243 12.77 -14.40 5.59
C VAL A 243 14.09 -14.06 6.28
N PHE A 244 15.14 -13.74 5.52
CA PHE A 244 16.44 -13.38 6.09
C PHE A 244 16.47 -11.93 6.59
N VAL A 245 15.97 -10.99 5.77
CA VAL A 245 15.95 -9.56 6.10
C VAL A 245 14.51 -9.10 6.29
N ARG A 246 14.18 -8.66 7.50
CA ARG A 246 12.83 -8.20 7.85
C ARG A 246 12.34 -7.09 6.91
N ASN A 247 11.12 -7.27 6.42
CA ASN A 247 10.39 -6.27 5.63
C ASN A 247 11.18 -5.70 4.44
N LEU A 248 12.03 -6.53 3.79
CA LEU A 248 13.01 -6.09 2.79
C LEU A 248 12.42 -5.14 1.74
N TYR A 249 11.32 -5.53 1.09
CA TYR A 249 10.68 -4.71 0.06
C TYR A 249 10.16 -3.38 0.62
N CYS A 250 9.36 -3.43 1.68
CA CYS A 250 8.79 -2.23 2.30
C CYS A 250 9.86 -1.27 2.83
N ARG A 251 11.01 -1.79 3.26
CA ARG A 251 12.13 -1.01 3.84
C ARG A 251 13.02 -0.39 2.76
N PHE A 252 13.30 -1.09 1.66
CA PHE A 252 14.31 -0.66 0.69
C PHE A 252 13.83 -0.46 -0.76
N LEU A 253 12.72 -1.08 -1.17
CA LEU A 253 12.29 -1.08 -2.58
C LEU A 253 10.94 -0.39 -2.83
N CYS A 254 10.10 -0.23 -1.80
CA CYS A 254 8.72 0.24 -1.98
C CYS A 254 8.64 1.76 -2.28
N PRO A 255 8.25 2.18 -3.50
CA PRO A 255 8.17 3.59 -3.87
C PRO A 255 7.03 4.32 -3.15
N VAL A 256 5.87 3.67 -2.96
CA VAL A 256 4.74 4.22 -2.18
C VAL A 256 5.16 4.48 -0.73
N GLY A 257 5.92 3.55 -0.14
CA GLY A 257 6.46 3.71 1.21
C GLY A 257 7.43 4.90 1.31
N ALA A 258 8.18 5.21 0.24
CA ALA A 258 9.02 6.39 0.16
C ALA A 258 8.17 7.67 0.06
N ALA A 259 7.15 7.70 -0.79
CA ALA A 259 6.26 8.85 -0.96
C ALA A 259 5.51 9.18 0.34
N LEU A 260 4.88 8.19 0.97
CA LEU A 260 4.24 8.35 2.28
C LEU A 260 5.27 8.69 3.37
N GLY A 261 6.54 8.28 3.20
CA GLY A 261 7.63 8.61 4.11
C GLY A 261 7.91 10.10 4.11
N LEU A 262 8.00 10.70 2.92
CA LEU A 262 8.13 12.13 2.75
C LEU A 262 6.91 12.88 3.30
N LEU A 263 5.71 12.36 3.04
CA LEU A 263 4.46 12.93 3.55
C LEU A 263 4.34 12.88 5.09
N SER A 264 5.02 11.93 5.74
CA SER A 264 5.05 11.80 7.21
C SER A 264 6.07 12.70 7.92
N LYS A 265 6.86 13.52 7.20
CA LYS A 265 7.78 14.47 7.85
C LYS A 265 7.08 15.46 8.80
N PRO A 266 5.96 16.10 8.43
CA PRO A 266 5.24 17.04 9.30
C PRO A 266 4.34 16.35 10.35
N THR A 267 4.58 15.08 10.71
CA THR A 267 3.71 14.36 11.66
C THR A 267 3.50 15.12 12.97
N VAL A 268 2.22 15.32 13.30
CA VAL A 268 1.77 16.06 14.49
C VAL A 268 2.01 15.23 15.76
N PHE A 269 1.52 13.98 15.79
CA PHE A 269 1.59 13.12 16.97
C PHE A 269 2.85 12.25 16.96
N LYS A 270 3.96 12.82 17.43
CA LYS A 270 5.24 12.11 17.58
C LYS A 270 5.21 11.08 18.71
N ILE A 271 5.98 10.01 18.53
CA ILE A 271 6.18 8.97 19.56
C ILE A 271 6.97 9.57 20.72
N LYS A 272 6.45 9.45 21.93
CA LYS A 272 7.08 9.95 23.16
C LYS A 272 8.27 9.07 23.57
N ARG A 273 9.27 9.67 24.20
CA ARG A 273 10.44 9.00 24.78
C ARG A 273 10.77 9.61 26.14
N TRP A 274 11.21 8.77 27.07
CA TRP A 274 11.76 9.21 28.35
C TRP A 274 13.21 9.68 28.20
N SER A 275 13.72 10.44 29.17
CA SER A 275 15.10 10.93 29.20
C SER A 275 16.12 9.78 29.22
N GLU A 276 15.79 8.66 29.88
CA GLU A 276 16.66 7.47 29.96
C GLU A 276 16.68 6.65 28.67
N CYS A 277 15.83 6.99 27.69
CA CYS A 277 15.88 6.35 26.37
C CYS A 277 17.16 6.67 25.59
N ASN A 278 17.96 7.64 26.05
CA ASN A 278 19.26 7.96 25.45
C ASN A 278 20.29 6.83 25.63
N THR A 279 20.21 6.08 26.75
CA THR A 279 21.10 4.95 27.04
C THR A 279 20.43 3.61 26.76
N CYS A 280 19.11 3.52 26.91
CA CYS A 280 18.34 2.30 26.65
C CYS A 280 18.15 2.05 25.15
N LYS A 281 18.64 0.90 24.65
CA LYS A 281 18.47 0.46 23.25
C LYS A 281 17.36 -0.57 23.04
N LEU A 282 16.44 -0.75 24.00
CA LEU A 282 15.43 -1.82 23.93
C LEU A 282 14.44 -1.61 22.76
N CYS A 283 13.94 -0.39 22.58
CA CYS A 283 13.06 -0.06 21.46
C CYS A 283 13.78 -0.09 20.10
N GLU A 284 15.08 0.22 20.07
CA GLU A 284 15.92 0.10 18.87
C GLU A 284 16.02 -1.36 18.43
N LYS A 285 16.38 -2.26 19.35
CA LYS A 285 16.49 -3.71 19.08
C LYS A 285 15.16 -4.37 18.72
N THR A 286 14.05 -3.85 19.25
CA THR A 286 12.70 -4.38 18.97
C THR A 286 12.15 -3.86 17.63
N CYS A 287 12.74 -2.83 17.04
CA CYS A 287 12.22 -2.22 15.82
C CYS A 287 12.50 -3.09 14.58
N GLU A 288 11.49 -3.82 14.12
CA GLU A 288 11.55 -4.66 12.90
C GLU A 288 11.83 -3.87 11.61
N TRP A 289 11.70 -2.54 11.68
CA TRP A 289 11.84 -1.61 10.56
C TRP A 289 13.17 -0.85 10.56
N GLY A 290 13.93 -0.92 11.65
CA GLY A 290 15.18 -0.17 11.85
C GLY A 290 15.03 1.36 11.80
N ALA A 291 13.82 1.86 12.09
CA ALA A 291 13.50 3.29 12.11
C ALA A 291 14.03 4.05 13.34
N ILE A 292 14.53 3.33 14.37
CA ILE A 292 14.96 3.89 15.65
C ILE A 292 16.49 3.86 15.69
N ARG A 293 17.12 4.98 16.04
CA ARG A 293 18.58 5.13 16.17
C ARG A 293 18.89 5.77 17.53
N GLY A 294 19.20 4.94 18.53
CA GLY A 294 19.28 5.38 19.92
C GLY A 294 17.98 6.09 20.36
N PRO A 295 18.05 7.38 20.76
CA PRO A 295 16.86 8.13 21.17
C PRO A 295 16.03 8.65 19.99
N GLN A 296 16.61 8.77 18.79
CA GLN A 296 15.95 9.40 17.65
C GLN A 296 15.11 8.40 16.85
N ILE A 297 13.94 8.85 16.40
CA ILE A 297 13.05 8.08 15.54
C ILE A 297 13.01 8.78 14.18
N VAL A 298 13.46 8.07 13.15
CA VAL A 298 13.43 8.56 11.77
C VAL A 298 12.02 8.36 11.23
N MET A 299 11.22 9.43 11.25
CA MET A 299 9.79 9.36 10.90
C MET A 299 9.54 8.85 9.48
N THR A 300 10.41 9.23 8.53
CA THR A 300 10.34 8.75 7.13
C THR A 300 10.57 7.24 6.99
N GLU A 301 11.15 6.59 8.00
CA GLU A 301 11.43 5.15 8.07
C GLU A 301 10.53 4.42 9.06
N CYS A 302 9.86 5.12 9.97
CA CYS A 302 8.85 4.55 10.88
C CYS A 302 7.53 4.25 10.14
N VAL A 303 6.98 3.05 10.29
CA VAL A 303 5.66 2.69 9.74
C VAL A 303 4.54 2.73 10.79
N ARG A 304 4.82 3.23 11.98
CA ARG A 304 3.83 3.30 13.09
C ARG A 304 3.18 1.95 13.42
N CYS A 305 3.99 0.88 13.49
CA CYS A 305 3.58 -0.47 13.90
C CYS A 305 3.35 -0.65 15.42
N ASP A 306 3.42 0.43 16.20
CA ASP A 306 3.15 0.56 17.64
C ASP A 306 3.87 -0.41 18.61
N ASP A 307 4.76 -1.28 18.13
CA ASP A 307 5.48 -2.24 19.00
C ASP A 307 6.39 -1.53 20.02
N CYS A 308 7.06 -0.45 19.61
CA CYS A 308 7.87 0.36 20.51
C CYS A 308 7.04 1.16 21.52
N GLU A 309 5.80 1.52 21.18
CA GLU A 309 4.89 2.20 22.10
C GLU A 309 4.28 1.24 23.11
N ARG A 310 3.92 0.01 22.69
CA ARG A 310 3.51 -1.04 23.62
C ARG A 310 4.61 -1.30 24.64
N LEU A 311 5.86 -1.41 24.18
CA LEU A 311 7.01 -1.59 25.05
C LEU A 311 7.24 -0.39 25.99
N TYR A 312 7.03 0.84 25.50
CA TYR A 312 7.12 2.06 26.32
C TYR A 312 6.11 2.07 27.48
N HIS A 313 4.89 1.57 27.25
CA HIS A 313 3.83 1.49 28.25
C HIS A 313 3.89 0.22 29.12
N ASP A 314 4.71 -0.76 28.76
CA ASP A 314 4.85 -2.02 29.50
C ASP A 314 5.68 -1.81 30.79
N THR A 315 5.00 -1.86 31.94
CA THR A 315 5.60 -1.67 33.26
C THR A 315 6.56 -2.79 33.68
N SER A 316 6.45 -3.96 33.04
CA SER A 316 7.27 -5.13 33.35
C SER A 316 8.56 -5.21 32.52
N ARG A 317 8.56 -4.62 31.31
CA ARG A 317 9.68 -4.72 30.36
C ARG A 317 10.46 -3.43 30.20
N CYS A 318 9.83 -2.27 30.33
CA CYS A 318 10.50 -0.99 30.15
C CYS A 318 11.42 -0.68 31.34
N PRO A 319 12.73 -0.42 31.13
CA PRO A 319 13.65 -0.10 32.21
C PRO A 319 13.23 1.10 33.07
N HIS A 320 12.59 2.11 32.49
CA HIS A 320 12.08 3.28 33.22
C HIS A 320 11.10 2.88 34.33
N TRP A 321 10.09 2.06 34.01
CA TRP A 321 9.11 1.58 34.99
C TRP A 321 9.73 0.65 36.04
N LEU A 322 10.69 -0.19 35.64
CA LEU A 322 11.42 -1.06 36.55
C LEU A 322 12.28 -0.26 37.55
N ILE A 323 12.92 0.82 37.10
CA ILE A 323 13.69 1.73 37.95
C ILE A 323 12.76 2.41 38.97
N LEU A 324 11.63 2.94 38.52
CA LEU A 324 10.63 3.56 39.41
C LEU A 324 10.07 2.57 40.44
N ALA A 325 9.76 1.34 40.00
CA ALA A 325 9.28 0.29 40.90
C ALA A 325 10.31 -0.07 41.97
N ARG A 326 11.60 -0.23 41.60
CA ARG A 326 12.70 -0.46 42.56
C ARG A 326 12.89 0.73 43.50
N ALA A 327 12.85 1.96 42.98
CA ALA A 327 12.97 3.16 43.80
C ALA A 327 11.86 3.26 44.86
N LYS A 328 10.64 2.85 44.51
CA LYS A 328 9.50 2.78 45.43
C LYS A 328 9.75 1.76 46.56
N LEU A 329 10.30 0.58 46.24
CA LEU A 329 10.63 -0.45 47.24
C LEU A 329 11.71 0.01 48.23
N HIS A 330 12.67 0.83 47.79
CA HIS A 330 13.75 1.34 48.63
C HIS A 330 13.45 2.70 49.29
N GLY A 331 12.21 3.21 49.21
CA GLY A 331 11.84 4.51 49.79
C GLY A 331 12.52 5.73 49.13
N LYS A 332 13.10 5.59 47.93
CA LYS A 332 13.86 6.63 47.21
C LYS A 332 13.09 7.23 46.02
N LEU A 333 11.77 7.07 45.99
CA LEU A 333 10.95 7.42 44.82
C LEU A 333 11.03 8.91 44.46
N SER A 334 11.01 9.80 45.45
CA SER A 334 11.08 11.26 45.24
C SER A 334 12.40 11.67 44.58
N ALA A 335 13.53 11.15 45.07
CA ALA A 335 14.86 11.42 44.52
C ALA A 335 15.01 10.89 43.09
N VAL A 336 14.55 9.66 42.83
CA VAL A 336 14.65 9.05 41.49
C VAL A 336 13.71 9.72 40.50
N LYS A 337 12.49 10.07 40.90
CA LYS A 337 11.55 10.79 40.03
C LYS A 337 12.12 12.13 39.60
N ALA A 338 12.73 12.89 40.52
CA ALA A 338 13.38 14.15 40.21
C ALA A 338 14.56 14.01 39.22
N ALA A 339 15.38 12.96 39.36
CA ALA A 339 16.51 12.68 38.47
C ALA A 339 16.10 12.22 37.05
N VAL A 340 14.88 11.73 36.90
CA VAL A 340 14.35 11.17 35.65
C VAL A 340 13.49 12.19 34.88
N THR A 341 12.82 13.11 35.57
CA THR A 341 12.01 14.17 34.94
C THR A 341 12.79 15.41 34.53
N GLY A 342 14.04 15.57 35.00
CA GLY A 342 14.99 16.57 34.51
C GLY A 342 15.71 16.09 33.27
#